data_AF-A0A2U9NMR9-F1
#
_entry.id   AF-A0A2U9NMR9-F1
#
_cell.length_a   1.000
_cell.length_b   1.000
_cell.length_c   1.000
_cell.angle_alpha   90.00
_cell.angle_beta   90.00
_cell.angle_gamma   90.00
#
_symmetry.space_group_name_H-M   'P 1'
#
loop_
_entity.id
_entity.type
_entity.pdbx_description
1 polymer ?
#
loop_
_entity_poly.entity_id
_entity_poly.type
_entity_poly.pdbx_seq_one_letter_code
_entity_poly.pdbx_strand_id
1 'polypeptide(L)' 'MITALTALFVLISLGLVVTVPVALATPGEWAESKDQFTTAIQAWVGLVIAIAIADGISSSI' A
#
# COMPACT_ATOMS: atom_id res chain seq x y z
N MET A 1 -13.48 11.17 -6.22
CA MET A 1 -13.13 10.09 -5.26
C MET A 1 -11.87 9.35 -5.66
N ILE A 2 -11.78 8.85 -6.91
CA ILE A 2 -10.60 8.09 -7.40
C ILE A 2 -9.28 8.88 -7.24
N THR A 3 -9.27 10.19 -7.51
CA THR A 3 -8.09 11.05 -7.32
C THR A 3 -7.58 11.09 -5.87
N ALA A 4 -8.47 11.10 -4.88
CA ALA A 4 -8.08 11.08 -3.47
C ALA A 4 -7.55 9.69 -3.05
N LEU A 5 -8.20 8.61 -3.52
CA LEU A 5 -7.76 7.24 -3.26
C LEU A 5 -6.37 6.98 -3.87
N THR A 6 -6.14 7.44 -5.09
CA THR A 6 -4.85 7.31 -5.78
C THR A 6 -3.77 8.20 -5.15
N ALA A 7 -4.11 9.39 -4.67
CA ALA A 7 -3.16 10.22 -3.90
C ALA A 7 -2.71 9.50 -2.61
N LEU A 8 -3.65 8.92 -1.85
CA LEU A 8 -3.32 8.12 -0.68
C LEU A 8 -2.47 6.89 -1.06
N PHE A 9 -2.82 6.21 -2.15
CA PHE A 9 -2.07 5.06 -2.64
C PHE A 9 -0.61 5.40 -2.97
N VAL A 10 -0.36 6.54 -3.61
CA VAL A 10 1.00 7.02 -3.89
C VAL A 10 1.77 7.28 -2.59
N LEU A 11 1.17 7.96 -1.61
CA LEU A 11 1.83 8.25 -0.33
C LEU A 11 2.19 6.98 0.44
N ILE A 12 1.28 6.01 0.50
CA ILE A 12 1.56 4.71 1.13
C ILE A 12 2.65 3.96 0.35
N SER A 13 2.59 3.97 -0.99
CA SER A 13 3.60 3.32 -1.84
C SER A 13 4.99 3.94 -1.64
N LEU A 14 5.09 5.26 -1.52
CA LEU A 14 6.36 5.94 -1.21
C LEU A 14 6.93 5.47 0.14
N GLY A 15 6.08 5.37 1.16
CA GLY A 15 6.45 4.81 2.45
C GLY A 15 7.01 3.40 2.30
N LEU A 16 6.27 2.50 1.66
CA LEU A 16 6.69 1.10 1.47
C LEU A 16 7.97 0.96 0.63
N VAL A 17 8.10 1.70 -0.46
CA VAL A 17 9.28 1.67 -1.34
C VAL A 17 10.55 2.08 -0.59
N VAL A 18 10.44 2.98 0.40
CA VAL A 18 11.58 3.40 1.22
C VAL A 18 11.81 2.44 2.39
N THR A 19 10.76 2.12 3.16
CA THR A 19 10.93 1.42 4.46
C THR A 19 11.12 -0.08 4.32
N VAL A 20 10.53 -0.73 3.31
CA VAL A 20 10.71 -2.18 3.07
C VAL A 20 12.17 -2.54 2.81
N PRO A 21 12.90 -1.93 1.84
CA PRO A 21 14.30 -2.29 1.61
C PRO A 21 15.20 -1.94 2.79
N VAL A 22 14.89 -0.87 3.55
CA VAL A 22 15.64 -0.53 4.77
C VAL A 22 15.50 -1.63 5.83
N ALA A 23 14.27 -2.11 6.08
CA ALA A 23 14.03 -3.21 7.02
C ALA A 23 14.64 -4.54 6.55
N LEU A 24 14.66 -4.79 5.24
CA LEU A 24 15.31 -5.98 4.67
C LEU A 24 16.84 -5.93 4.74
N ALA A 25 17.43 -4.73 4.63
CA ALA A 25 18.88 -4.53 4.68
C ALA A 25 19.43 -4.45 6.12
N THR A 26 18.58 -4.09 7.09
CA THR A 26 18.99 -3.96 8.49
C THR A 26 18.86 -5.32 9.20
N PRO A 27 19.96 -5.87 9.77
CA PRO A 27 19.92 -7.16 10.44
C PRO A 27 18.92 -7.16 11.61
N GLY A 28 18.05 -8.17 11.66
CA GLY A 28 17.06 -8.34 12.74
C GLY A 28 15.74 -7.59 12.53
N GLU A 29 15.78 -6.40 11.92
CA GLU A 29 14.60 -5.52 11.75
C GLU A 29 13.46 -6.18 10.99
N TRP A 30 13.76 -6.94 9.92
CA TRP A 30 12.71 -7.65 9.18
C TRP A 30 11.94 -8.63 10.07
N ALA A 31 12.62 -9.40 10.92
CA ALA A 31 11.97 -10.38 11.77
C ALA A 31 11.09 -9.72 12.84
N GLU A 32 11.51 -8.56 13.36
CA GLU A 32 10.78 -7.80 14.37
C GLU A 32 9.56 -7.06 13.80
N SER A 33 9.69 -6.50 12.60
CA SER A 33 8.67 -5.63 11.99
C SER A 33 7.77 -6.31 10.94
N LYS A 34 7.99 -7.60 10.65
CA LYS A 34 7.30 -8.34 9.58
C LYS A 34 5.78 -8.22 9.63
N ASP A 35 5.17 -8.30 10.80
CA ASP A 35 3.71 -8.26 10.95
C ASP A 35 3.14 -6.87 10.65
N GLN A 36 3.89 -5.81 10.99
CA GLN A 36 3.54 -4.44 10.65
C GLN A 36 3.59 -4.23 9.13
N PHE A 37 4.67 -4.67 8.47
CA PHE A 37 4.78 -4.63 7.01
C PHE A 37 3.69 -5.46 6.32
N THR A 38 3.38 -6.66 6.85
CA THR A 38 2.32 -7.52 6.31
C THR A 38 0.98 -6.80 6.36
N THR A 39 0.65 -6.16 7.49
CA THR A 39 -0.59 -5.38 7.64
C THR A 39 -0.63 -4.19 6.67
N ALA A 40 0.47 -3.46 6.54
CA ALA A 40 0.56 -2.32 5.62
C ALA A 40 0.41 -2.76 4.15
N ILE A 41 1.00 -3.89 3.76
CA ILE A 41 0.89 -4.46 2.41
C ILE A 41 -0.54 -4.94 2.15
N GLN A 42 -1.20 -5.60 3.13
CA GLN A 42 -2.60 -6.00 3.00
C GLN A 42 -3.51 -4.78 2.79
N ALA A 43 -3.32 -3.71 3.56
CA ALA A 43 -4.04 -2.45 3.37
C ALA A 43 -3.77 -1.82 2.00
N TRP A 44 -2.51 -1.85 1.54
CA TRP A 44 -2.11 -1.37 0.21
C TRP A 44 -2.80 -2.16 -0.92
N VAL A 45 -2.84 -3.49 -0.85
CA VAL A 45 -3.60 -4.34 -1.80
C VAL A 45 -5.09 -4.05 -1.73
N GLY A 46 -5.64 -3.90 -0.53
CA GLY A 46 -7.05 -3.51 -0.33
C GLY A 46 -7.38 -2.18 -1.02
N LEU A 47 -6.46 -1.21 -0.98
CA LEU A 47 -6.61 0.07 -1.67
C LEU A 47 -6.59 -0.08 -3.20
N VAL A 48 -5.76 -0.97 -3.76
CA VAL A 48 -5.80 -1.31 -5.20
C VAL A 48 -7.17 -1.83 -5.60
N ILE A 49 -7.71 -2.77 -4.83
CA ILE A 49 -9.04 -3.36 -5.09
C ILE A 49 -10.13 -2.28 -5.01
N ALA A 50 -10.09 -1.42 -3.99
CA ALA A 50 -11.05 -0.33 -3.83
C ALA A 50 -11.01 0.66 -4.99
N ILE A 51 -9.81 1.01 -5.48
CA ILE A 51 -9.63 1.88 -6.65
C ILE A 51 -10.20 1.21 -7.91
N ALA A 52 -9.90 -0.08 -8.13
CA ALA A 52 -10.40 -0.82 -9.29
C ALA A 52 -11.94 -0.90 -9.30
N ILE A 53 -12.57 -1.15 -8.14
CA ILE A 53 -14.03 -1.14 -8.00
C ILE A 53 -14.59 0.26 -8.29
N ALA A 54 -13.97 1.31 -7.72
CA ALA A 54 -14.41 2.68 -7.92
C ALA A 54 -14.36 3.10 -9.40
N ASP A 55 -13.28 2.73 -10.10
CA ASP A 55 -13.11 2.98 -11.53
C ASP A 55 -14.14 2.20 -12.36
N GLY A 56 -14.25 0.89 -12.14
CA GLY A 56 -15.18 0.04 -12.87
C GLY A 56 -16.65 0.44 -12.70
N ILE A 57 -17.05 0.90 -11.51
CA ILE A 57 -18.38 1.48 -11.31
C ILE A 57 -18.49 2.80 -12.08
N SER A 58 -17.55 3.74 -11.88
CA SER A 58 -17.60 5.08 -12.46
C SER A 58 -17.56 5.10 -13.98
N SER A 59 -16.95 4.11 -14.62
CA SER A 59 -16.90 3.99 -16.09
C SER A 59 -18.18 3.39 -16.69
N SER A 60 -19.02 2.78 -15.86
CA SER A 60 -20.21 2.02 -16.29
C SER A 60 -21.53 2.80 -16.06
N ILE A 61 -21.44 4.01 -15.51
CA ILE A 61 -22.53 5.00 -15.35
C ILE A 61 -22.27 6.21 -16.22
#